data_AF-A0A4Q3CQ42-F1
#
_entry.id   AF-A0A4Q3CQ42-F1
#
_cell.length_a   1.000
_cell.length_b   1.000
_cell.length_c   1.000
_cell.angle_alpha   90.00
_cell.angle_beta   90.00
_cell.angle_gamma   90.00
#
_symmetry.space_group_name_H-M   'P 1'
#
loop_
_entity.id
_entity.type
_entity.pdbx_description
1 polymer ?
#
loop_
_entity_poly.entity_id
_entity_poly.type
_entity_poly.pdbx_seq_one_letter_code
_entity_poly.pdbx_strand_id
1 'polypeptide(L)'
;SITTTLPSGTIPAFEMISNLVTANYQFGVVDGQAVLFNPAANDQLYGPGFYRNGNDHILPLAMGVLPVTFLDFTLSRDGNDALLNWKVANQDDLTSYYEIERSTNGQNFSAIKRIAASRTPDNTASYNGRDLDIDKLEAPVLFYRIKQVDADGRFVYSPIRSVRLAAKGFESILYPNPAVNQARLSFHLKTAERVEITMFDITGRVMERKVITGVKGFNVYTFNTSGLAAGTYKIMLHTDDTAETLKLLKTR
;
A
#
# COMPACT_ATOMS: atom_id res chain seq x y z
N SER A 1 -55.21 3.69 29.63
CA SER A 1 -54.87 5.00 30.20
C SER A 1 -54.37 4.81 31.62
N ILE A 2 -53.05 4.76 31.79
CA ILE A 2 -52.39 4.83 33.09
C ILE A 2 -51.37 5.96 32.97
N THR A 3 -51.59 7.02 33.74
CA THR A 3 -50.76 8.22 33.76
C THR A 3 -49.69 8.04 34.84
N THR A 4 -48.45 7.78 34.45
CA THR A 4 -47.30 7.83 35.36
C THR A 4 -46.54 9.12 35.12
N THR A 5 -46.61 10.04 36.09
CA THR A 5 -45.85 11.30 36.12
C THR A 5 -44.37 11.01 36.35
N LEU A 6 -43.52 11.32 35.37
CA LEU A 6 -42.06 11.28 35.49
C LEU A 6 -41.53 12.58 36.14
N PRO A 7 -40.39 12.54 36.87
CA PRO A 7 -39.84 13.71 37.54
C PRO A 7 -39.31 14.75 36.54
N SER A 8 -39.44 16.03 36.90
CA SER A 8 -39.07 17.19 36.08
C SER A 8 -37.55 17.31 35.91
N GLY A 9 -37.06 16.78 34.80
CA GLY A 9 -35.79 17.13 34.17
C GLY A 9 -35.99 16.84 32.69
N THR A 10 -35.59 17.76 31.81
CA THR A 10 -35.96 17.80 30.39
C THR A 10 -35.51 16.52 29.66
N ILE A 11 -36.33 15.47 29.66
CA ILE A 11 -36.21 14.35 28.75
C ILE A 11 -36.99 14.74 27.48
N PRO A 12 -36.42 14.63 26.28
CA PRO A 12 -37.17 14.79 25.03
C PRO A 12 -38.40 13.87 25.03
N ALA A 13 -39.47 14.30 24.35
CA ALA A 13 -40.77 13.62 24.37
C ALA A 13 -40.63 12.13 24.01
N PHE A 14 -40.86 11.26 24.98
CA PHE A 14 -40.81 9.81 24.82
C PHE A 14 -42.22 9.28 24.52
N GLU A 15 -42.42 8.74 23.31
CA GLU A 15 -43.65 8.02 22.97
C GLU A 15 -43.45 6.52 23.14
N MET A 16 -44.22 5.92 24.06
CA MET A 16 -44.24 4.47 24.33
C MET A 16 -44.99 3.74 23.22
N ILE A 17 -44.33 2.76 22.57
CA ILE A 17 -44.92 2.05 21.43
C ILE A 17 -45.31 0.61 21.78
N SER A 18 -44.75 0.01 22.84
CA SER A 18 -45.23 -1.28 23.37
C SER A 18 -44.82 -1.55 24.83
N ASN A 19 -45.63 -2.31 25.57
CA ASN A 19 -45.27 -2.89 26.86
C ASN A 19 -44.83 -4.34 26.65
N LEU A 20 -43.55 -4.57 26.37
CA LEU A 20 -42.96 -5.90 26.46
C LEU A 20 -42.71 -6.22 27.95
N VAL A 21 -43.55 -7.08 28.53
CA VAL A 21 -43.63 -7.33 29.98
C VAL A 21 -42.54 -8.26 30.53
N THR A 22 -41.56 -8.70 29.74
CA THR A 22 -40.68 -9.81 30.17
C THR A 22 -39.24 -9.50 30.53
N ALA A 23 -38.74 -8.26 30.48
CA ALA A 23 -37.46 -7.92 31.11
C ALA A 23 -37.27 -6.41 31.15
N ASN A 24 -37.35 -5.76 32.33
CA ASN A 24 -36.81 -4.45 32.79
C ASN A 24 -36.59 -3.27 31.81
N TYR A 25 -37.09 -3.34 30.59
CA TYR A 25 -36.80 -2.46 29.48
C TYR A 25 -38.11 -2.14 28.77
N GLN A 26 -38.28 -0.88 28.41
CA GLN A 26 -39.39 -0.33 27.65
C GLN A 26 -38.89 0.08 26.27
N PHE A 27 -39.72 -0.08 25.25
CA PHE A 27 -39.40 0.32 23.89
C PHE A 27 -40.20 1.57 23.51
N GLY A 28 -39.52 2.58 22.99
CA GLY A 28 -40.16 3.81 22.53
C GLY A 28 -39.31 4.57 21.50
N VAL A 29 -39.71 5.79 21.20
CA VAL A 29 -39.00 6.67 20.26
C VAL A 29 -38.65 7.99 20.94
N VAL A 30 -37.42 8.45 20.70
CA VAL A 30 -36.89 9.76 21.11
C VAL A 30 -36.26 10.42 19.89
N ASP A 31 -36.65 11.67 19.58
CA ASP A 31 -36.14 12.44 18.44
C ASP A 31 -36.17 11.68 17.09
N GLY A 32 -37.18 10.83 16.88
CA GLY A 32 -37.35 10.04 15.67
C GLY A 32 -36.51 8.76 15.59
N GLN A 33 -35.78 8.40 16.65
CA GLN A 33 -35.01 7.16 16.75
C GLN A 33 -35.63 6.18 17.75
N ALA A 34 -35.64 4.89 17.39
CA ALA A 34 -36.07 3.83 18.30
C ALA A 34 -35.05 3.64 19.44
N VAL A 35 -35.55 3.54 20.67
CA VAL A 35 -34.73 3.37 21.88
C VAL A 35 -35.29 2.27 22.79
N LEU A 36 -34.38 1.62 23.52
CA LEU A 36 -34.70 0.78 24.67
C LEU A 36 -34.33 1.55 25.95
N PHE A 37 -35.30 1.70 26.84
CA PHE A 37 -35.18 2.44 28.10
C PHE A 37 -35.31 1.51 29.29
N ASN A 38 -34.38 1.55 30.25
CA ASN A 38 -34.51 0.83 31.52
C ASN A 38 -34.98 1.81 32.63
N PRO A 39 -36.25 1.73 33.08
CA PRO A 39 -36.76 2.66 34.08
C PRO A 39 -36.10 2.53 35.45
N ALA A 40 -35.59 1.34 35.80
CA ALA A 40 -34.98 1.09 37.10
C ALA A 40 -33.56 1.65 37.20
N ALA A 41 -32.86 1.76 36.07
CA ALA A 41 -31.49 2.27 36.00
C ALA A 41 -31.40 3.74 35.52
N ASN A 42 -32.50 4.31 35.01
CA ASN A 42 -32.54 5.60 34.32
C ASN A 42 -31.49 5.70 33.19
N ASP A 43 -31.24 4.59 32.51
CA ASP A 43 -30.22 4.46 31.48
C ASP A 43 -30.88 4.34 30.10
N GLN A 44 -30.34 5.08 29.12
CA GLN A 44 -30.84 5.13 27.75
C GLN A 44 -29.83 4.45 26.82
N LEU A 45 -30.22 3.32 26.24
CA LEU A 45 -29.40 2.61 25.26
C LEU A 45 -29.90 2.92 23.84
N TYR A 46 -29.06 3.64 23.09
CA TYR A 46 -29.28 3.89 21.66
C TYR A 46 -28.79 2.67 20.87
N GLY A 47 -29.71 1.92 20.24
CA GLY A 47 -29.36 0.66 19.57
C GLY A 47 -30.31 0.30 18.41
N PRO A 48 -29.84 -0.50 17.43
CA PRO A 48 -30.57 -0.77 16.20
C PRO A 48 -31.79 -1.67 16.44
N GLY A 49 -32.92 -1.27 15.83
CA GLY A 49 -34.26 -1.71 16.20
C GLY A 49 -34.65 -3.15 15.83
N PHE A 50 -35.61 -3.67 16.60
CA PHE A 50 -36.38 -4.87 16.28
C PHE A 50 -37.72 -4.45 15.66
N TYR A 51 -38.13 -5.08 14.56
CA TYR A 51 -39.51 -5.04 14.08
C TYR A 51 -40.03 -6.46 13.85
N ARG A 52 -41.23 -6.74 14.38
CA ARG A 52 -41.97 -7.98 14.15
C ARG A 52 -43.26 -7.63 13.41
N ASN A 53 -43.44 -8.13 12.18
CA ASN A 53 -44.78 -8.37 11.67
C ASN A 53 -44.83 -9.51 10.64
N GLY A 54 -45.31 -10.68 11.10
CA GLY A 54 -46.47 -11.32 10.51
C GLY A 54 -46.39 -12.07 9.18
N ASN A 55 -45.31 -12.05 8.40
CA ASN A 55 -45.14 -12.96 7.25
C ASN A 55 -43.66 -13.29 7.03
N ASP A 56 -43.36 -14.59 6.96
CA ASP A 56 -42.04 -15.18 7.08
C ASP A 56 -41.03 -14.75 6.00
N HIS A 57 -40.26 -13.72 6.31
CA HIS A 57 -38.89 -13.56 5.80
C HIS A 57 -38.02 -13.05 6.95
N ILE A 58 -37.15 -13.91 7.48
CA ILE A 58 -36.05 -13.48 8.34
C ILE A 58 -35.08 -12.75 7.42
N LEU A 59 -35.17 -11.42 7.37
CA LEU A 59 -34.02 -10.65 6.93
C LEU A 59 -33.09 -10.64 8.14
N PRO A 60 -31.91 -11.28 8.11
CA PRO A 60 -30.90 -10.92 9.07
C PRO A 60 -30.78 -9.39 8.97
N LEU A 61 -30.99 -8.68 10.09
CA LEU A 61 -30.24 -7.44 10.27
C LEU A 61 -28.83 -7.84 9.89
N ALA A 62 -28.30 -7.26 8.81
CA ALA A 62 -26.88 -7.36 8.57
C ALA A 62 -26.29 -6.91 9.90
N MET A 63 -25.88 -7.87 10.74
CA MET A 63 -24.79 -7.65 11.67
C MET A 63 -23.76 -7.08 10.73
N GLY A 64 -23.60 -5.76 10.80
CA GLY A 64 -22.51 -5.13 10.11
C GLY A 64 -21.32 -5.85 10.69
N VAL A 65 -20.82 -6.83 9.93
CA VAL A 65 -19.47 -7.35 10.00
C VAL A 65 -18.68 -6.09 10.27
N LEU A 66 -18.22 -5.93 11.51
CA LEU A 66 -17.47 -4.73 11.83
C LEU A 66 -16.25 -4.92 10.94
N PRO A 67 -16.06 -4.10 9.90
CA PRO A 67 -15.08 -4.42 8.87
C PRO A 67 -13.79 -4.70 9.60
N VAL A 68 -13.20 -5.88 9.36
CA VAL A 68 -11.96 -6.24 10.03
C VAL A 68 -11.03 -5.04 9.87
N THR A 69 -10.67 -4.49 11.02
CA THR A 69 -9.90 -3.27 11.05
C THR A 69 -8.46 -3.70 11.07
N PHE A 70 -7.75 -3.44 9.96
CA PHE A 70 -6.30 -3.54 9.95
C PHE A 70 -5.76 -2.58 11.01
N LEU A 71 -5.33 -3.14 12.14
CA LEU A 71 -4.69 -2.40 13.23
C LEU A 71 -3.34 -1.88 12.78
N ASP A 72 -2.61 -2.70 12.03
CA ASP A 72 -1.31 -2.35 11.49
C ASP A 72 -1.06 -3.08 10.17
N PHE A 73 -0.32 -2.43 9.28
CA PHE A 73 0.27 -3.03 8.10
C PHE A 73 1.60 -2.35 7.80
N THR A 74 2.67 -3.12 7.99
CA THR A 74 4.04 -2.71 7.73
C THR A 74 4.62 -3.49 6.56
N LEU A 75 5.49 -2.80 5.83
CA LEU A 75 6.21 -3.32 4.69
C LEU A 75 7.66 -2.88 4.85
N SER A 76 8.57 -3.85 4.84
CA SER A 76 10.00 -3.60 4.88
C SER A 76 10.72 -4.42 3.82
N ARG A 77 11.94 -4.00 3.50
CA ARG A 77 12.82 -4.72 2.60
C ARG A 77 13.79 -5.57 3.42
N ASP A 78 14.02 -6.80 2.99
CA ASP A 78 14.99 -7.73 3.57
C ASP A 78 15.82 -8.33 2.43
N GLY A 79 17.02 -7.78 2.20
CA GLY A 79 17.85 -8.11 1.04
C GLY A 79 17.14 -7.82 -0.28
N ASN A 80 16.83 -8.88 -1.03
CA ASN A 80 16.11 -8.84 -2.31
C ASN A 80 14.64 -9.23 -2.17
N ASP A 81 14.11 -9.30 -0.95
CA ASP A 81 12.73 -9.69 -0.66
C ASP A 81 11.95 -8.53 -0.03
N ALA A 82 10.62 -8.56 -0.16
CA ALA A 82 9.72 -7.72 0.62
C ALA A 82 9.12 -8.54 1.77
N LEU A 83 9.20 -8.00 2.98
CA LEU A 83 8.54 -8.52 4.17
C LEU A 83 7.28 -7.71 4.47
N LEU A 84 6.17 -8.42 4.58
CA LEU A 84 4.86 -7.86 4.88
C LEU A 84 4.43 -8.38 6.25
N ASN A 85 4.06 -7.49 7.16
CA ASN A 85 3.47 -7.88 8.44
C ASN A 85 2.21 -7.07 8.66
N TRP A 86 1.11 -7.72 9.02
CA TRP A 86 -0.12 -7.03 9.36
C TRP A 86 -0.78 -7.64 10.58
N LYS A 87 -1.53 -6.80 11.26
CA LYS A 87 -2.33 -7.14 12.43
C LYS A 87 -3.77 -6.72 12.19
N VAL A 88 -4.69 -7.60 12.56
CA VAL A 88 -6.12 -7.37 12.47
C VAL A 88 -6.76 -7.39 13.85
N ALA A 89 -7.76 -6.54 14.04
CA ALA A 89 -8.70 -6.62 15.17
C ALA A 89 -10.04 -7.14 14.69
N ASN A 90 -10.80 -7.69 15.64
CA ASN A 90 -12.17 -8.14 15.42
C ASN A 90 -12.21 -9.10 14.25
N GLN A 91 -11.39 -10.16 14.33
CA GLN A 91 -11.41 -11.17 13.28
C GLN A 91 -12.74 -11.92 13.41
N ASP A 92 -13.76 -11.43 12.73
CA ASP A 92 -15.05 -12.09 12.64
C ASP A 92 -14.82 -13.51 12.11
N ASP A 93 -15.53 -14.50 12.67
CA ASP A 93 -15.47 -15.93 12.31
C ASP A 93 -15.76 -16.21 10.81
N LEU A 94 -16.11 -15.16 10.07
CA LEU A 94 -16.42 -15.13 8.66
C LEU A 94 -15.19 -15.01 7.77
N THR A 95 -14.04 -14.53 8.27
CA THR A 95 -12.84 -14.38 7.42
C THR A 95 -12.32 -15.73 6.97
N SER A 96 -12.23 -15.95 5.66
CA SER A 96 -11.71 -17.20 5.09
C SER A 96 -10.19 -17.15 4.89
N TYR A 97 -9.70 -16.09 4.25
CA TYR A 97 -8.27 -15.93 3.96
C TYR A 97 -7.90 -14.47 3.67
N TYR A 98 -6.59 -14.23 3.65
CA TYR A 98 -5.97 -13.00 3.20
C TYR A 98 -5.20 -13.25 1.90
N GLU A 99 -5.30 -12.33 0.95
CA GLU A 99 -4.48 -12.30 -0.26
C GLU A 99 -3.52 -11.13 -0.18
N ILE A 100 -2.24 -11.43 -0.38
CA ILE A 100 -1.24 -10.40 -0.64
C ILE A 100 -1.35 -10.05 -2.11
N GLU A 101 -1.64 -8.79 -2.40
CA GLU A 101 -1.65 -8.27 -3.76
C GLU A 101 -0.51 -7.26 -3.96
N ARG A 102 0.10 -7.34 -5.14
CA ARG A 102 1.24 -6.50 -5.55
C ARG A 102 0.91 -5.70 -6.81
N SER A 103 1.45 -4.50 -6.91
CA SER A 103 1.40 -3.65 -8.10
C SER A 103 2.75 -3.00 -8.36
N THR A 104 3.10 -2.84 -9.63
CA THR A 104 4.27 -2.07 -10.10
C THR A 104 3.92 -0.62 -10.46
N ASN A 105 2.63 -0.27 -10.51
CA ASN A 105 2.15 1.05 -10.93
C ASN A 105 1.17 1.70 -9.94
N GLY A 106 0.84 1.00 -8.85
CA GLY A 106 -0.09 1.46 -7.81
C GLY A 106 -1.57 1.44 -8.21
N GLN A 107 -1.91 0.93 -9.39
CA GLN A 107 -3.27 0.90 -9.92
C GLN A 107 -3.75 -0.53 -10.17
N ASN A 108 -2.94 -1.32 -10.91
CA ASN A 108 -3.26 -2.70 -11.25
C ASN A 108 -2.59 -3.63 -10.25
N PHE A 109 -3.40 -4.30 -9.43
CA PHE A 109 -2.94 -5.21 -8.40
C PHE A 109 -3.20 -6.67 -8.81
N SER A 110 -2.20 -7.52 -8.59
CA SER A 110 -2.28 -8.97 -8.81
C SER A 110 -2.01 -9.72 -7.52
N ALA A 111 -2.79 -10.76 -7.23
CA ALA A 111 -2.55 -11.65 -6.10
C ALA A 111 -1.24 -12.43 -6.28
N ILE A 112 -0.40 -12.44 -5.25
CA ILE A 112 0.88 -13.17 -5.24
C ILE A 112 0.90 -14.31 -4.23
N LYS A 113 0.11 -14.23 -3.16
CA LYS A 113 0.04 -15.26 -2.11
C LYS A 113 -1.28 -15.21 -1.38
N ARG A 114 -1.80 -16.39 -1.00
CA ARG A 114 -2.97 -16.53 -0.12
C ARG A 114 -2.53 -17.14 1.21
N ILE A 115 -3.07 -16.62 2.31
CA ILE A 115 -2.82 -17.09 3.68
C ILE A 115 -4.17 -17.33 4.35
N ALA A 116 -4.38 -18.57 4.80
CA ALA A 116 -5.59 -18.93 5.51
C ALA A 116 -5.71 -18.13 6.82
N ALA A 117 -6.92 -17.70 7.12
CA ALA A 117 -7.22 -17.04 8.37
C ALA A 117 -7.07 -18.05 9.53
N SER A 118 -6.34 -17.68 10.59
CA SER A 118 -6.25 -18.46 11.82
C SER A 118 -7.28 -17.98 12.82
N ARG A 119 -7.81 -18.87 13.68
CA ARG A 119 -8.73 -18.47 14.75
C ARG A 119 -7.91 -18.17 16.01
N THR A 120 -8.06 -16.97 16.56
CA THR A 120 -7.38 -16.59 17.81
C THR A 120 -8.40 -16.24 18.90
N PRO A 121 -8.19 -16.67 20.17
CA PRO A 121 -9.12 -16.37 21.27
C PRO A 121 -9.21 -14.88 21.61
N ASP A 122 -8.12 -14.14 21.38
CA ASP A 122 -7.96 -12.76 21.83
C ASP A 122 -8.49 -11.72 20.82
N ASN A 123 -9.30 -12.16 19.85
CA ASN A 123 -9.92 -11.35 18.80
C ASN A 123 -8.96 -10.45 18.00
N THR A 124 -7.66 -10.76 18.06
CA THR A 124 -6.60 -10.12 17.29
C THR A 124 -5.66 -11.19 16.74
N ALA A 125 -5.20 -10.99 15.51
CA ALA A 125 -4.30 -11.93 14.85
C ALA A 125 -3.22 -11.18 14.09
N SER A 126 -2.02 -11.75 14.10
CA SER A 126 -0.85 -11.23 13.37
C SER A 126 -0.46 -12.23 12.29
N TYR A 127 -0.17 -11.69 11.11
CA TYR A 127 0.19 -12.46 9.94
C TYR A 127 1.43 -11.87 9.30
N ASN A 128 2.13 -12.72 8.55
CA ASN A 128 3.30 -12.30 7.78
C ASN A 128 3.28 -12.90 6.37
N GLY A 129 3.95 -12.20 5.48
CA GLY A 129 4.15 -12.57 4.09
C GLY A 129 5.56 -12.21 3.64
N ARG A 130 6.05 -12.96 2.66
CA ARG A 130 7.30 -12.68 1.99
C ARG A 130 7.09 -12.79 0.48
N ASP A 131 7.51 -11.75 -0.23
CA ASP A 131 7.62 -11.74 -1.68
C ASP A 131 9.09 -11.82 -2.05
N LEU A 132 9.47 -12.85 -2.80
CA LEU A 132 10.86 -13.21 -3.04
C LEU A 132 11.40 -12.54 -4.31
N ASP A 133 12.68 -12.22 -4.30
CA ASP A 133 13.40 -11.70 -5.47
C ASP A 133 12.71 -10.47 -6.10
N ILE A 134 12.20 -9.55 -5.28
CA ILE A 134 11.46 -8.37 -5.73
C ILE A 134 12.27 -7.49 -6.66
N ASP A 135 13.61 -7.54 -6.59
CA ASP A 135 14.49 -6.83 -7.52
C ASP A 135 14.35 -7.34 -8.95
N LYS A 136 13.95 -8.59 -9.19
CA LYS A 136 13.67 -9.10 -10.55
C LYS A 136 12.52 -8.35 -11.23
N LEU A 137 11.69 -7.66 -10.46
CA LEU A 137 10.58 -6.87 -10.97
C LEU A 137 11.13 -5.52 -11.42
N GLU A 138 11.06 -5.26 -12.73
CA GLU A 138 11.59 -4.06 -13.39
C GLU A 138 10.77 -2.79 -13.06
N ALA A 139 10.67 -2.44 -11.77
CA ALA A 139 9.92 -1.30 -11.28
C ALA A 139 10.72 -0.51 -10.23
N PRO A 140 10.66 0.83 -10.21
CA PRO A 140 11.38 1.62 -9.21
C PRO A 140 10.76 1.52 -7.81
N VAL A 141 9.46 1.22 -7.75
CA VAL A 141 8.67 1.10 -6.52
C VAL A 141 7.68 -0.04 -6.70
N LEU A 142 7.48 -0.82 -5.65
CA LEU A 142 6.41 -1.80 -5.56
C LEU A 142 5.39 -1.36 -4.52
N PHE A 143 4.12 -1.60 -4.83
CA PHE A 143 2.98 -1.31 -3.98
C PHE A 143 2.33 -2.61 -3.55
N TYR A 144 1.94 -2.69 -2.29
CA TYR A 144 1.28 -3.85 -1.71
C TYR A 144 0.03 -3.43 -0.96
N ARG A 145 -0.96 -4.31 -0.99
CA ARG A 145 -2.14 -4.27 -0.13
C ARG A 145 -2.52 -5.70 0.26
N ILE A 146 -3.19 -5.82 1.39
CA ILE A 146 -3.79 -7.06 1.82
C ILE A 146 -5.27 -7.00 1.49
N LYS A 147 -5.77 -8.04 0.82
CA LYS A 147 -7.20 -8.24 0.59
C LYS A 147 -7.69 -9.32 1.54
N GLN A 148 -8.51 -8.95 2.50
CA GLN A 148 -9.25 -9.92 3.27
C GLN A 148 -10.43 -10.43 2.46
N VAL A 149 -10.69 -11.73 2.49
CA VAL A 149 -11.87 -12.34 1.88
C VAL A 149 -12.62 -13.18 2.91
N ASP A 150 -13.91 -12.88 3.04
CA ASP A 150 -14.84 -13.60 3.91
C ASP A 150 -15.39 -14.86 3.23
N ALA A 151 -16.01 -15.75 3.99
CA ALA A 151 -16.56 -17.02 3.52
C ALA A 151 -17.68 -16.86 2.49
N ASP A 152 -18.35 -15.71 2.48
CA ASP A 152 -19.38 -15.34 1.51
C ASP A 152 -18.82 -14.62 0.26
N GLY A 153 -17.50 -14.43 0.19
CA GLY A 153 -16.80 -13.78 -0.92
C GLY A 153 -16.72 -12.25 -0.83
N ARG A 154 -17.27 -11.63 0.21
CA ARG A 154 -17.04 -10.20 0.48
C ARG A 154 -15.56 -9.96 0.80
N PHE A 155 -15.09 -8.75 0.51
CA PHE A 155 -13.69 -8.42 0.74
C PHE A 155 -13.48 -6.98 1.20
N VAL A 156 -12.39 -6.78 1.94
CA VAL A 156 -11.91 -5.48 2.42
C VAL A 156 -10.41 -5.39 2.12
N TYR A 157 -9.96 -4.19 1.76
CA TYR A 157 -8.53 -3.92 1.53
C TYR A 157 -7.90 -3.19 2.71
N SER A 158 -6.64 -3.53 2.99
CA SER A 158 -5.77 -2.70 3.82
C SER A 158 -5.43 -1.38 3.11
N PRO A 159 -4.88 -0.40 3.85
CA PRO A 159 -4.13 0.68 3.24
C PRO A 159 -3.02 0.14 2.34
N ILE A 160 -2.66 0.90 1.29
CA ILE A 160 -1.52 0.55 0.44
C ILE A 160 -0.21 0.92 1.16
N ARG A 161 0.78 0.04 1.05
CA ARG A 161 2.16 0.30 1.46
C ARG A 161 3.09 0.15 0.27
N SER A 162 4.17 0.91 0.25
CA SER A 162 5.13 0.89 -0.85
C SER A 162 6.55 0.68 -0.37
N VAL A 163 7.33 -0.08 -1.13
CA VAL A 163 8.77 -0.25 -0.94
C VAL A 163 9.48 0.20 -2.20
N ARG A 164 10.49 1.06 -2.03
CA ARG A 164 11.36 1.45 -3.15
C ARG A 164 12.31 0.30 -3.42
N LEU A 165 12.43 -0.09 -4.68
CA LEU A 165 13.49 -1.00 -5.07
C LEU A 165 14.78 -0.20 -5.14
N ALA A 166 15.89 -0.82 -4.72
CA ALA A 166 17.18 -0.27 -5.08
C ALA A 166 17.21 -0.18 -6.61
N ALA A 167 17.58 0.97 -7.16
CA ALA A 167 17.72 1.11 -8.60
C ALA A 167 18.57 -0.06 -9.10
N LYS A 168 17.98 -0.89 -9.95
CA LYS A 168 18.71 -1.90 -10.72
C LYS A 168 19.53 -1.14 -11.75
N GLY A 169 20.64 -0.58 -11.31
CA GLY A 169 21.42 0.27 -12.16
C GLY A 169 22.32 1.19 -11.37
N PHE A 170 23.57 1.16 -11.78
CA PHE A 170 24.41 2.32 -11.88
C PHE A 170 23.57 3.56 -12.29
N GLU A 171 23.33 4.51 -11.40
CA GLU A 171 22.64 5.75 -11.78
C GLU A 171 23.66 6.67 -12.44
N SER A 172 23.62 6.74 -13.78
CA SER A 172 24.38 7.74 -14.52
C SER A 172 23.50 8.65 -15.36
N ILE A 173 23.95 9.90 -15.51
CA ILE A 173 23.24 10.94 -16.25
C ILE A 173 24.25 11.64 -17.14
N LEU A 174 23.87 11.84 -18.40
CA LEU A 174 24.68 12.55 -19.39
C LEU A 174 24.04 13.90 -19.74
N TYR A 175 24.75 14.99 -19.49
CA TYR A 175 24.23 16.35 -19.68
C TYR A 175 25.31 17.38 -20.07
N PRO A 176 24.97 18.45 -20.79
CA PRO A 176 23.70 18.64 -21.49
C PRO A 176 23.57 17.64 -22.65
N ASN A 177 22.34 17.25 -22.94
CA ASN A 177 21.99 16.44 -24.09
C ASN A 177 20.74 17.07 -24.74
N PRO A 178 20.86 17.78 -25.87
CA PRO A 178 22.00 17.77 -26.79
C PRO A 178 23.24 18.56 -26.32
N ALA A 179 24.43 18.09 -26.68
CA ALA A 179 25.71 18.74 -26.42
C ALA A 179 26.16 19.65 -27.56
N VAL A 180 26.97 20.66 -27.22
CA VAL A 180 27.58 21.63 -28.16
C VAL A 180 29.11 21.54 -28.09
N ASN A 181 29.73 21.95 -26.97
CA ASN A 181 31.19 21.91 -26.82
C ASN A 181 31.67 20.87 -25.81
N GLN A 182 30.82 20.49 -24.87
CA GLN A 182 31.14 19.51 -23.83
C GLN A 182 29.88 18.75 -23.40
N ALA A 183 30.09 17.56 -22.87
CA ALA A 183 29.09 16.77 -22.16
C ALA A 183 29.70 16.23 -20.86
N ARG A 184 28.90 16.10 -19.81
CA ARG A 184 29.28 15.60 -18.50
C ARG A 184 28.50 14.34 -18.21
N LEU A 185 29.21 13.30 -17.83
CA LEU A 185 28.68 12.05 -17.32
C LEU A 185 28.85 12.06 -15.81
N SER A 186 27.75 12.22 -15.09
CA SER A 186 27.72 12.06 -13.64
C SER A 186 27.26 10.67 -13.27
N PHE A 187 27.85 10.07 -12.25
CA PHE A 187 27.48 8.75 -11.79
C PHE A 187 27.81 8.50 -10.33
N HIS A 188 27.16 7.49 -9.73
CA HIS A 188 27.40 7.07 -8.36
C HIS A 188 28.01 5.68 -8.27
N LEU A 189 29.06 5.53 -7.46
CA LEU A 189 29.68 4.25 -7.14
C LEU A 189 29.41 3.83 -5.70
N LYS A 190 29.17 2.53 -5.49
CA LYS A 190 28.98 1.96 -4.14
C LYS A 190 30.30 1.94 -3.35
N THR A 191 31.40 1.70 -4.06
CA THR A 191 32.77 1.62 -3.55
C THR A 191 33.72 2.31 -4.53
N ALA A 192 34.95 2.60 -4.10
CA ALA A 192 35.97 3.01 -5.06
C ALA A 192 36.35 1.81 -5.92
N GLU A 193 36.24 1.95 -7.24
CA GLU A 193 36.45 0.86 -8.20
C GLU A 193 37.01 1.39 -9.53
N ARG A 194 37.43 0.46 -10.39
CA ARG A 194 37.90 0.80 -11.73
C ARG A 194 36.69 1.08 -12.63
N VAL A 195 36.74 2.20 -13.35
CA VAL A 195 35.67 2.60 -14.28
C VAL A 195 36.27 2.83 -15.66
N GLU A 196 35.68 2.18 -16.66
CA GLU A 196 35.99 2.39 -18.07
C GLU A 196 34.85 3.13 -18.76
N ILE A 197 35.20 4.20 -19.46
CA ILE A 197 34.28 5.10 -20.15
C ILE A 197 34.68 5.12 -21.62
N THR A 198 33.77 4.71 -22.50
CA THR A 198 34.03 4.63 -23.94
C THR A 198 32.96 5.36 -24.72
N MET A 199 33.36 6.24 -25.64
CA MET A 199 32.47 6.90 -26.59
C MET A 199 32.60 6.23 -27.96
N PHE A 200 31.45 5.90 -28.55
CA PHE A 200 31.34 5.36 -29.90
C PHE A 200 30.56 6.32 -30.79
N ASP A 201 30.92 6.40 -32.06
CA ASP A 201 30.01 6.95 -33.09
C ASP A 201 28.93 5.92 -33.47
N ILE A 202 28.03 6.31 -34.38
CA ILE A 202 26.89 5.47 -34.78
C ILE A 202 27.31 4.18 -35.51
N THR A 203 28.52 4.15 -36.10
CA THR A 203 29.03 2.95 -36.78
C THR A 203 29.76 2.01 -35.82
N GLY A 204 29.87 2.37 -34.53
CA GLY A 204 30.55 1.60 -33.51
C GLY A 204 32.05 1.85 -33.44
N ARG A 205 32.57 2.86 -34.14
CA ARG A 205 33.98 3.23 -34.02
C ARG A 205 34.21 3.96 -32.70
N VAL A 206 35.26 3.56 -31.98
CA VAL A 206 35.67 4.19 -30.73
C VAL A 206 36.24 5.58 -31.01
N MET A 207 35.57 6.60 -30.48
CA MET A 207 35.99 8.01 -30.57
C MET A 207 36.86 8.41 -29.39
N GLU A 208 36.55 7.87 -28.20
CA GLU A 208 37.29 8.11 -26.97
C GLU A 208 37.19 6.89 -26.06
N ARG A 209 38.27 6.56 -25.35
CA ARG A 209 38.28 5.52 -24.32
C ARG A 209 39.13 6.00 -23.15
N LYS A 210 38.56 5.96 -21.96
CA LYS A 210 39.20 6.39 -20.72
C LYS A 210 38.99 5.38 -19.61
N VAL A 211 40.05 5.09 -18.87
CA VAL A 211 39.98 4.35 -17.61
C VAL A 211 40.32 5.31 -16.47
N ILE A 212 39.48 5.32 -15.44
CA ILE A 212 39.66 6.10 -14.22
C ILE A 212 39.45 5.21 -13.00
N THR A 213 40.03 5.62 -11.87
CA THR A 213 39.66 5.08 -10.55
C THR A 213 38.57 5.98 -10.00
N GLY A 214 37.34 5.48 -9.95
CA GLY A 214 36.22 6.23 -9.39
C GLY A 214 36.25 6.18 -7.86
N VAL A 215 35.70 7.21 -7.22
CA VAL A 215 35.56 7.26 -5.76
C VAL A 215 34.19 6.77 -5.33
N LYS A 216 34.07 6.26 -4.11
CA LYS A 216 32.76 5.98 -3.52
C LYS A 216 31.90 7.25 -3.52
N GLY A 217 30.64 7.11 -3.92
CA GLY A 217 29.70 8.23 -4.04
C GLY A 217 29.75 8.88 -5.41
N PHE A 218 29.64 10.21 -5.45
CA PHE A 218 29.43 10.96 -6.69
C PHE A 218 30.72 11.18 -7.48
N ASN A 219 30.65 10.93 -8.78
CA ASN A 219 31.74 11.10 -9.74
C ASN A 219 31.24 11.86 -10.96
N VAL A 220 32.16 12.58 -11.63
CA VAL A 220 31.87 13.28 -12.89
C VAL A 220 33.02 13.09 -13.86
N TYR A 221 32.71 12.67 -15.08
CA TYR A 221 33.62 12.69 -16.22
C TYR A 221 33.16 13.72 -17.25
N THR A 222 34.09 14.48 -17.83
CA THR A 222 33.77 15.50 -18.85
C THR A 222 34.35 15.09 -20.20
N PHE A 223 33.48 14.98 -21.19
CA PHE A 223 33.84 14.81 -22.59
C PHE A 223 34.01 16.17 -23.26
N ASN A 224 35.10 16.33 -23.99
CA ASN A 224 35.24 17.44 -24.95
C ASN A 224 34.56 17.02 -26.26
N THR A 225 33.45 17.68 -26.60
CA THR A 225 32.68 17.37 -27.82
C THR A 225 32.91 18.38 -28.94
N SER A 226 33.71 19.43 -28.72
CA SER A 226 33.92 20.51 -29.69
C SER A 226 34.44 20.02 -31.06
N GLY A 227 35.28 18.98 -31.08
CA GLY A 227 35.81 18.37 -32.31
C GLY A 227 34.92 17.29 -32.94
N LEU A 228 33.77 16.99 -32.35
CA LEU A 228 32.85 15.96 -32.85
C LEU A 228 31.88 16.56 -33.87
N ALA A 229 31.64 15.82 -34.95
CA ALA A 229 30.61 16.14 -35.92
C ALA A 229 29.21 16.09 -35.28
N ALA A 230 28.26 16.85 -35.84
CA ALA A 230 26.87 16.72 -35.44
C ALA A 230 26.36 15.29 -35.73
N GLY A 231 25.68 14.68 -34.75
CA GLY A 231 25.29 13.29 -34.83
C GLY A 231 24.92 12.67 -33.49
N THR A 232 24.64 11.37 -33.53
CA THR A 232 24.39 10.57 -32.33
C THR A 232 25.63 9.76 -31.98
N TYR A 233 25.99 9.78 -30.71
CA TYR A 233 27.07 9.00 -30.12
C TYR A 233 26.51 8.11 -29.00
N LYS A 234 27.20 7.01 -28.72
CA LYS A 234 26.90 6.12 -27.59
C LYS A 234 28.02 6.23 -26.57
N ILE A 235 27.66 6.45 -25.31
CA ILE A 235 28.60 6.44 -24.17
C ILE A 235 28.37 5.15 -23.42
N MET A 236 29.38 4.30 -23.37
CA MET A 236 29.38 3.08 -22.57
C MET A 236 30.22 3.31 -21.32
N LEU A 237 29.65 2.95 -20.19
CA LEU A 237 30.23 3.08 -18.87
C LEU A 237 30.26 1.71 -18.24
N HIS A 238 31.46 1.21 -17.99
CA HIS A 238 31.70 -0.14 -17.50
C HIS A 238 32.43 -0.07 -16.17
N THR A 239 31.90 -0.74 -15.17
CA THR A 239 32.53 -0.93 -13.85
C THR A 239 32.76 -2.42 -13.60
N ASP A 240 33.22 -2.79 -12.41
CA ASP A 240 33.51 -4.20 -12.12
C ASP A 240 32.21 -5.05 -12.09
N ASP A 241 31.11 -4.45 -11.65
CA ASP A 241 29.81 -5.12 -11.48
C ASP A 241 28.81 -4.88 -12.63
N THR A 242 28.95 -3.77 -13.37
CA THR A 242 27.87 -3.29 -14.27
C THR A 242 28.38 -2.61 -15.52
N ALA A 243 27.56 -2.64 -16.58
CA ALA A 243 27.78 -1.84 -17.77
C ALA A 243 26.49 -1.11 -18.16
N GLU A 244 26.57 0.20 -18.41
CA GLU A 244 25.46 1.05 -18.83
C GLU A 244 25.81 1.72 -20.17
N THR A 245 24.80 1.98 -21.01
CA THR A 245 24.97 2.74 -22.25
C THR A 245 24.01 3.92 -22.30
N LEU A 246 24.54 5.12 -22.53
CA LEU A 246 23.79 6.36 -22.67
C LEU A 246 23.91 6.91 -24.10
N LYS A 247 22.85 7.56 -24.57
CA LYS A 247 22.84 8.23 -25.87
C LYS A 247 23.24 9.69 -25.72
N LEU A 248 24.20 10.15 -26.51
CA LEU A 248 24.58 11.56 -26.63
C LEU A 248 24.19 12.09 -28.01
N LEU A 249 23.45 13.20 -28.05
CA LEU A 249 23.14 13.93 -29.28
C LEU A 249 24.04 15.17 -29.37
N LYS A 250 24.83 15.30 -30.44
CA LYS A 250 25.65 16.47 -30.76
C LYS A 250 24.99 17.26 -31.88
N THR A 251 24.85 18.58 -31.71
CA THR A 251 24.05 19.40 -32.65
C THR A 251 24.85 20.38 -33.51
N ARG A 252 26.04 20.82 -33.08
CA ARG A 252 26.90 21.80 -33.78
C ARG A 252 28.29 21.65 -33.23
#